data_AF-A0A7N8XX92-F1
#
_entry.id   AF-A0A7N8XX92-F1
#
_cell.length_a   1.000
_cell.length_b   1.000
_cell.length_c   1.000
_cell.angle_alpha   90.00
_cell.angle_beta   90.00
_cell.angle_gamma   90.00
#
_symmetry.space_group_name_H-M   'P 1'
#
loop_
_entity.id
_entity.type
_entity.pdbx_description
1 polymer ?
#
loop_
_entity_poly.entity_id
_entity_poly.type
_entity_poly.pdbx_seq_one_letter_code
_entity_poly.pdbx_strand_id
1 'polypeptide(L)'
;MRIQLPPDRQIKQAKYKLHCSWQLKHLLRGYEHIVKQRLQQSADLVSFILELKTVLELGLKRSSECIAIPPPQYYSQLISEMETLGWDMLLFIDTEFQTLKLKAEDSSGRQHILTIKFKSKHPAEAPECSADLPIPLAITWTPQSTLQQLHKQFMLVLESLTEFWDVLDEIDNQTWILEPEKPSRCDTMRRIAIGNNVSIKVELDPRHPKMLPECCLLGAEHVVTPLRNKLNSNMHLWNPNSSVLHNLRDVLKIKFPSPATHEKSDFSVECGICYSYRLEAAIPDQVCNDPRCGQPFHQACLYEWLRALPSSRQSFNIVFGECPYCSKSIDIQKT
;
A
#
# COMPACT_ATOMS: atom_id res chain seq x y z
N MET A 1 23.58 40.94 -8.98
CA MET A 1 23.56 40.68 -7.52
C MET A 1 24.42 41.73 -6.84
N ARG A 2 23.98 42.32 -5.73
CA ARG A 2 24.74 43.29 -4.93
C ARG A 2 24.78 42.80 -3.49
N ILE A 3 25.98 42.64 -2.95
CA ILE A 3 26.22 42.27 -1.55
C ILE A 3 26.64 43.53 -0.81
N GLN A 4 25.85 43.95 0.18
CA GLN A 4 26.25 45.06 1.04
C GLN A 4 27.04 44.51 2.23
N LEU A 5 28.31 44.90 2.32
CA LEU A 5 29.20 44.58 3.44
C LEU A 5 29.11 45.67 4.51
N PRO A 6 29.30 45.32 5.79
CA PRO A 6 29.42 46.31 6.86
C PRO A 6 30.74 47.11 6.75
N PRO A 7 30.80 48.29 7.40
CA PRO A 7 31.92 49.23 7.26
C PRO A 7 33.28 48.67 7.69
N ASP A 8 33.26 47.73 8.64
CA ASP A 8 34.42 47.05 9.22
C ASP A 8 34.99 45.92 8.34
N ARG A 9 34.35 45.62 7.20
CA ARG A 9 34.71 44.55 6.25
C ARG A 9 34.79 43.16 6.88
N GLN A 10 34.25 42.96 8.09
CA GLN A 10 34.27 41.67 8.78
C GLN A 10 33.05 40.84 8.37
N ILE A 11 33.31 39.72 7.67
CA ILE A 11 32.27 38.87 7.07
C ILE A 11 31.52 38.05 8.14
N LYS A 12 32.19 37.70 9.24
CA LYS A 12 31.69 36.76 10.26
C LYS A 12 30.61 37.34 11.18
N GLN A 13 30.48 38.66 11.27
CA GLN A 13 29.48 39.35 12.11
C GLN A 13 28.47 40.18 11.30
N ALA A 14 28.52 40.07 9.97
CA ALA A 14 27.74 40.91 9.07
C ALA A 14 26.26 40.50 8.96
N LYS A 15 25.35 41.44 9.25
CA LYS A 15 24.01 41.46 8.62
C LYS A 15 24.18 41.86 7.14
N TYR A 16 24.67 40.94 6.31
CA TYR A 16 24.74 41.18 4.87
C TYR A 16 23.31 41.26 4.30
N LYS A 17 23.08 42.24 3.42
CA LYS A 17 21.85 42.31 2.62
C LYS A 17 22.20 41.87 1.21
N LEU A 18 21.65 40.72 0.81
CA LEU A 18 21.73 40.22 -0.57
C LEU A 18 20.64 40.92 -1.38
N HIS A 19 21.03 41.86 -2.20
CA HIS A 19 20.14 42.48 -3.18
C HIS A 19 20.29 41.76 -4.51
N CYS A 20 19.27 41.02 -4.90
CA CYS A 20 19.27 40.22 -6.11
C CYS A 20 18.03 40.52 -6.97
N SER A 21 18.08 40.13 -8.25
CA SER A 21 16.89 40.14 -9.10
C SER A 21 15.84 39.17 -8.55
N TRP A 22 14.57 39.37 -8.90
CA TRP A 22 13.48 38.49 -8.48
C TRP A 22 13.73 37.02 -8.88
N GLN A 23 14.34 36.79 -10.05
CA GLN A 23 14.72 35.46 -10.55
C GLN A 23 15.70 34.76 -9.61
N LEU A 24 16.75 35.48 -9.20
CA LEU A 24 17.77 34.95 -8.30
C LEU A 24 17.22 34.76 -6.87
N LYS A 25 16.26 35.59 -6.45
CA LYS A 25 15.55 35.43 -5.18
C LYS A 25 14.64 34.19 -5.19
N HIS A 26 13.99 33.91 -6.32
CA HIS A 26 13.16 32.71 -6.49
C HIS A 26 14.00 31.43 -6.50
N LEU A 27 15.14 31.43 -7.20
CA LEU A 27 16.08 30.30 -7.24
C LEU A 27 16.65 29.94 -5.87
N LEU A 28 16.82 30.93 -4.99
CA LEU A 28 17.34 30.74 -3.63
C LEU A 28 16.25 30.43 -2.59
N ARG A 29 14.98 30.33 -3.01
CA ARG A 29 13.85 30.06 -2.10
C ARG A 29 13.97 28.65 -1.52
N GLY A 30 13.94 28.54 -0.20
CA GLY A 30 14.18 27.28 0.53
C GLY A 30 15.67 26.96 0.79
N TYR A 31 16.60 27.73 0.20
CA TYR A 31 18.04 27.59 0.41
C TYR A 31 18.61 28.69 1.32
N GLU A 32 17.77 29.54 1.92
CA GLU A 32 18.19 30.72 2.69
C GLU A 32 19.07 30.33 3.89
N HIS A 33 18.72 29.24 4.58
CA HIS A 33 19.50 28.72 5.70
C HIS A 33 20.87 28.22 5.25
N ILE A 34 20.94 27.54 4.09
CA ILE A 34 22.18 27.02 3.52
C ILE A 34 23.10 28.17 3.11
N VAL A 35 22.57 29.19 2.44
CA VAL A 35 23.35 30.39 2.07
C VAL A 35 23.89 31.09 3.31
N LYS A 36 23.09 31.21 4.37
CA LYS A 36 23.52 31.81 5.64
C LYS A 36 24.62 31.00 6.33
N GLN A 37 24.50 29.68 6.32
CA GLN A 37 25.51 28.77 6.87
C GLN A 37 26.83 28.85 6.10
N ARG A 38 26.78 28.82 4.77
CA ARG A 38 27.97 28.92 3.91
C ARG A 38 28.70 30.24 4.09
N LEU A 39 27.97 31.32 4.35
CA LEU A 39 28.59 32.61 4.70
C LEU A 39 29.36 32.55 6.01
N GLN A 40 28.78 31.97 7.06
CA GLN A 40 29.43 31.88 8.38
C GLN A 40 30.71 31.03 8.34
N GLN A 41 30.74 30.02 7.47
CA GLN A 41 31.85 29.09 7.32
C GLN A 41 32.94 29.60 6.35
N SER A 42 32.64 30.59 5.51
CA SER A 42 33.59 31.12 4.54
C SER A 42 34.65 32.02 5.19
N ALA A 43 35.91 31.85 4.81
CA ALA A 43 37.03 32.63 5.34
C ALA A 43 37.05 34.08 4.80
N ASP A 44 36.63 34.26 3.55
CA ASP A 44 36.59 35.55 2.84
C ASP A 44 35.44 35.62 1.83
N LEU A 45 35.29 36.78 1.19
CA LEU A 45 34.21 37.04 0.24
C LEU A 45 34.35 36.20 -1.04
N VAL A 46 35.59 35.92 -1.47
CA VAL A 46 35.85 35.15 -2.70
C VAL A 46 35.39 33.70 -2.50
N SER A 47 35.75 33.12 -1.36
CA SER A 47 35.34 31.79 -0.91
C SER A 47 33.81 31.71 -0.80
N PHE A 48 33.18 32.73 -0.20
CA PHE A 48 31.72 32.79 -0.14
C PHE A 48 31.05 32.87 -1.52
N ILE A 49 31.58 33.66 -2.45
CA ILE A 49 31.03 33.76 -3.80
C ILE A 49 31.13 32.42 -4.53
N LEU A 50 32.22 31.67 -4.34
CA LEU A 50 32.37 30.31 -4.90
C LEU A 50 31.34 29.33 -4.31
N GLU A 51 31.15 29.35 -2.98
CA GLU A 51 30.13 28.53 -2.32
C GLU A 51 28.71 28.91 -2.76
N LEU A 52 28.42 30.21 -2.89
CA LEU A 52 27.15 30.70 -3.39
C LEU A 52 26.92 30.29 -4.85
N LYS A 53 27.97 30.32 -5.68
CA LYS A 53 27.92 29.80 -7.05
C LYS A 53 27.54 28.31 -7.05
N THR A 54 28.12 27.48 -6.19
CA THR A 54 27.77 26.06 -6.06
C THR A 54 26.31 25.86 -5.66
N VAL A 55 25.81 26.63 -4.69
CA VAL A 55 24.39 26.59 -4.28
C VAL A 55 23.47 26.99 -5.44
N LEU A 56 23.86 28.03 -6.20
CA LEU A 56 23.12 28.48 -7.38
C LEU A 56 23.16 27.48 -8.52
N GLU A 57 24.28 26.81 -8.78
CA GLU A 57 24.40 25.76 -9.79
C GLU A 57 23.56 24.53 -9.42
N LEU A 58 23.47 24.17 -8.13
CA LEU A 58 22.58 23.12 -7.64
C LEU A 58 21.10 23.52 -7.77
N GLY A 59 20.77 24.76 -7.42
CA GLY A 59 19.42 25.31 -7.63
C GLY A 59 19.05 25.36 -9.10
N LEU A 60 19.99 25.72 -9.98
CA LEU A 60 19.81 25.75 -11.43
C LEU A 60 19.71 24.35 -12.04
N LYS A 61 20.43 23.35 -11.53
CA LYS A 61 20.27 21.95 -11.98
C LYS A 61 18.89 21.40 -11.62
N ARG A 62 18.43 21.62 -10.39
CA ARG A 62 17.04 21.33 -9.99
C ARG A 62 16.02 22.15 -10.79
N SER A 63 16.35 23.40 -11.14
CA SER A 63 15.47 24.23 -11.97
C SER A 63 15.63 23.97 -13.48
N SER A 64 16.60 23.17 -13.91
CA SER A 64 16.72 22.69 -15.29
C SER A 64 15.95 21.39 -15.47
N GLU A 65 15.71 20.68 -14.36
CA GLU A 65 14.59 19.74 -14.19
C GLU A 65 13.24 20.47 -13.97
N CYS A 66 13.20 21.82 -14.00
CA CYS A 66 11.95 22.59 -13.96
C CYS A 66 11.22 22.41 -15.28
N ILE A 67 10.28 21.47 -15.26
CA ILE A 67 8.96 21.51 -15.90
C ILE A 67 8.89 22.60 -16.97
N ALA A 68 9.30 22.25 -18.19
CA ALA A 68 8.94 23.06 -19.35
C ALA A 68 7.41 23.13 -19.36
N ILE A 69 6.85 24.31 -19.11
CA ILE A 69 5.40 24.53 -19.12
C ILE A 69 4.92 24.06 -20.50
N PRO A 70 4.03 23.05 -20.56
CA PRO A 70 3.49 22.58 -21.83
C PRO A 70 2.92 23.74 -22.65
N PRO A 71 3.06 23.71 -23.98
CA PRO A 71 2.50 24.75 -24.83
C PRO A 71 0.98 24.81 -24.67
N PRO A 72 0.31 25.97 -24.86
CA PRO A 72 -1.14 26.09 -24.65
C PRO A 72 -1.99 25.05 -25.39
N GLN A 73 -1.52 24.56 -26.56
CA GLN A 73 -2.19 23.51 -27.31
C GLN A 73 -2.38 22.21 -26.50
N TYR A 74 -1.43 21.89 -25.61
CA TYR A 74 -1.52 20.73 -24.72
C TYR A 74 -2.78 20.79 -23.85
N TYR A 75 -2.99 21.91 -23.16
CA TYR A 75 -4.14 22.07 -22.27
C TYR A 75 -5.45 22.10 -23.05
N SER A 76 -5.49 22.77 -24.21
CA SER A 76 -6.69 22.78 -25.04
C SER A 76 -7.06 21.38 -25.55
N GLN A 77 -6.06 20.56 -25.89
CA GLN A 77 -6.30 19.18 -26.29
C GLN A 77 -6.83 18.36 -25.11
N LEU A 78 -6.19 18.45 -23.94
CA LEU A 78 -6.62 17.70 -22.75
C LEU A 78 -8.05 18.07 -22.34
N ILE A 79 -8.39 19.36 -22.33
CA ILE A 79 -9.74 19.85 -22.02
C ILE A 79 -10.75 19.31 -23.05
N SER A 80 -10.41 19.32 -24.35
CA SER A 80 -11.27 18.76 -25.40
C SER A 80 -11.47 17.24 -25.25
N GLU A 81 -10.42 16.50 -24.88
CA GLU A 81 -10.53 15.07 -24.58
C GLU A 81 -11.41 14.80 -23.36
N MET A 82 -11.35 15.65 -22.33
CA MET A 82 -12.22 15.57 -21.15
C MET A 82 -13.67 15.91 -21.48
N GLU A 83 -13.93 16.92 -22.30
CA GLU A 83 -15.26 17.25 -22.82
C GLU A 83 -15.85 16.07 -23.59
N THR A 84 -15.02 15.41 -24.42
CA THR A 84 -15.43 14.24 -25.21
C THR A 84 -15.71 13.02 -24.33
N LEU A 85 -14.92 12.81 -23.28
CA LEU A 85 -15.14 11.72 -22.32
C LEU A 85 -16.38 11.95 -21.45
N GLY A 86 -16.63 13.20 -21.06
CA GLY A 86 -17.66 13.60 -20.10
C GLY A 86 -17.06 14.05 -18.76
N TRP A 87 -17.43 15.24 -18.31
CA TRP A 87 -16.93 15.83 -17.06
C TRP A 87 -17.41 15.09 -15.81
N ASP A 88 -18.52 14.34 -15.90
CA ASP A 88 -19.04 13.48 -14.84
C ASP A 88 -18.09 12.34 -14.47
N MET A 89 -17.20 11.96 -15.40
CA MET A 89 -16.16 10.96 -15.16
C MET A 89 -14.94 11.55 -14.44
N LEU A 90 -14.77 12.87 -14.38
CA LEU A 90 -13.62 13.49 -13.73
C LEU A 90 -13.85 13.66 -12.23
N LEU A 91 -13.05 12.98 -11.41
CA LEU A 91 -13.07 13.13 -9.95
C LEU A 91 -12.09 14.19 -9.45
N PHE A 92 -10.94 14.30 -10.12
CA PHE A 92 -9.87 15.20 -9.69
C PHE A 92 -8.94 15.53 -10.85
N ILE A 93 -8.46 16.76 -10.84
CA ILE A 93 -7.33 17.23 -11.64
C ILE A 93 -6.46 18.13 -10.76
N ASP A 94 -5.15 17.95 -10.80
CA ASP A 94 -4.25 18.84 -10.06
C ASP A 94 -4.08 20.21 -10.77
N THR A 95 -3.55 21.18 -10.04
CA THR A 95 -3.36 22.55 -10.56
C THR A 95 -2.34 22.62 -11.69
N GLU A 96 -1.51 21.60 -11.84
CA GLU A 96 -0.47 21.51 -12.86
C GLU A 96 -0.92 20.72 -14.10
N PHE A 97 -2.14 20.17 -14.11
CA PHE A 97 -2.68 19.29 -15.16
C PHE A 97 -1.73 18.12 -15.50
N GLN A 98 -1.04 17.62 -14.47
CA GLN A 98 -0.15 16.46 -14.54
C GLN A 98 -0.81 15.22 -13.96
N THR A 99 -1.79 15.35 -13.07
CA THR A 99 -2.48 14.21 -12.47
C THR A 99 -3.98 14.35 -12.63
N LEU A 100 -4.60 13.36 -13.27
CA LEU A 100 -6.05 13.24 -13.38
C LEU A 100 -6.52 11.97 -12.65
N LYS A 101 -7.71 12.03 -12.05
CA LYS A 101 -8.40 10.84 -11.56
C LYS A 101 -9.78 10.75 -12.22
N LEU A 102 -10.02 9.63 -12.87
CA LEU A 102 -11.27 9.33 -13.55
C LEU A 102 -12.06 8.28 -12.77
N LYS A 103 -13.37 8.49 -12.65
CA LYS A 103 -14.33 7.50 -12.19
C LYS A 103 -14.57 6.47 -13.29
N ALA A 104 -14.72 5.22 -12.88
CA ALA A 104 -15.33 4.16 -13.66
C ALA A 104 -16.33 3.41 -12.77
N GLU A 105 -17.34 2.80 -13.38
CA GLU A 105 -18.33 2.00 -12.68
C GLU A 105 -18.48 0.68 -13.43
N ASP A 106 -18.29 -0.44 -12.76
CA ASP A 106 -18.42 -1.75 -13.41
C ASP A 106 -19.89 -2.19 -13.52
N SER A 107 -20.13 -3.31 -14.20
CA SER A 107 -21.46 -3.89 -14.40
C SER A 107 -22.22 -4.24 -13.11
N SER A 108 -21.55 -4.32 -11.96
CA SER A 108 -22.17 -4.54 -10.64
C SER A 108 -22.38 -3.24 -9.84
N GLY A 109 -22.13 -2.08 -10.46
CA GLY A 109 -22.30 -0.76 -9.84
C GLY A 109 -21.17 -0.38 -8.88
N ARG A 110 -20.05 -1.12 -8.88
CA ARG A 110 -18.90 -0.79 -8.02
C ARG A 110 -18.10 0.34 -8.67
N GLN A 111 -17.71 1.31 -7.85
CA GLN A 111 -16.93 2.44 -8.31
C GLN A 111 -15.42 2.14 -8.24
N HIS A 112 -14.73 2.47 -9.32
CA HIS A 112 -13.30 2.32 -9.49
C HIS A 112 -12.68 3.66 -9.88
N ILE A 113 -11.42 3.87 -9.50
CA ILE A 113 -10.70 5.12 -9.77
C ILE A 113 -9.46 4.82 -10.59
N LEU A 114 -9.36 5.46 -11.75
CA LEU A 114 -8.18 5.44 -12.59
C LEU A 114 -7.38 6.72 -12.37
N THR A 115 -6.18 6.59 -11.82
CA THR A 115 -5.23 7.70 -11.70
C THR A 115 -4.32 7.72 -12.92
N ILE A 116 -4.24 8.86 -13.59
CA ILE A 116 -3.44 9.08 -14.79
C ILE A 116 -2.43 10.19 -14.46
N LYS A 117 -1.14 9.89 -14.61
CA LYS A 117 -0.05 10.86 -14.47
C LYS A 117 0.60 11.11 -15.82
N PHE A 118 0.49 12.34 -16.29
CA PHE A 118 1.08 12.79 -17.54
C PHE A 118 2.56 13.07 -17.33
N LYS A 119 3.35 12.66 -18.31
CA LYS A 119 4.78 12.95 -18.35
C LYS A 119 5.03 14.20 -19.18
N SER A 120 6.22 14.79 -19.04
CA SER A 120 6.60 16.04 -19.70
C SER A 120 6.52 16.01 -21.23
N LYS A 121 6.54 14.82 -21.85
CA LYS A 121 6.46 14.61 -23.29
C LYS A 121 5.11 14.06 -23.77
N HIS A 122 4.06 14.11 -22.95
CA HIS A 122 2.73 13.70 -23.37
C HIS A 122 2.22 14.58 -24.55
N PRO A 123 1.53 14.01 -25.55
CA PRO A 123 1.07 12.62 -25.70
C PRO A 123 2.09 11.66 -26.36
N ALA A 124 3.26 12.15 -26.79
CA ALA A 124 4.27 11.33 -27.44
C ALA A 124 4.83 10.24 -26.50
N GLU A 125 4.89 10.52 -25.21
CA GLU A 125 5.17 9.55 -24.16
C GLU A 125 3.90 9.11 -23.44
N ALA A 126 3.77 7.81 -23.18
CA ALA A 126 2.63 7.25 -22.48
C ALA A 126 2.50 7.76 -21.04
N PRO A 127 1.28 8.10 -20.59
CA PRO A 127 1.04 8.45 -19.20
C PRO A 127 1.23 7.21 -18.29
N GLU A 128 1.60 7.45 -17.04
CA GLU A 128 1.61 6.41 -16.01
C GLU A 128 0.17 6.25 -15.48
N CYS A 129 -0.38 5.05 -15.57
CA CYS A 129 -1.74 4.74 -15.15
C CYS A 129 -1.72 3.79 -13.97
N SER A 130 -2.51 4.08 -12.93
CA SER A 130 -2.66 3.22 -11.76
C SER A 130 -4.09 3.21 -11.24
N ALA A 131 -4.49 2.08 -10.68
CA ALA A 131 -5.78 1.83 -10.07
C ALA A 131 -5.64 0.69 -9.05
N ASP A 132 -6.58 0.59 -8.11
CA ASP A 132 -6.61 -0.49 -7.11
C ASP A 132 -7.09 -1.80 -7.76
N LEU A 133 -6.20 -2.43 -8.54
CA LEU A 133 -6.47 -3.66 -9.26
C LEU A 133 -5.64 -4.82 -8.72
N PRO A 134 -6.19 -6.05 -8.70
CA PRO A 134 -5.47 -7.24 -8.25
C PRO A 134 -4.49 -7.78 -9.31
N ILE A 135 -4.44 -7.14 -10.49
CA ILE A 135 -3.55 -7.47 -11.59
C ILE A 135 -2.91 -6.18 -12.15
N PRO A 136 -1.72 -6.26 -12.77
CA PRO A 136 -1.11 -5.10 -13.40
C PRO A 136 -2.00 -4.48 -14.48
N LEU A 137 -2.13 -3.15 -14.45
CA LEU A 137 -2.88 -2.39 -15.46
C LEU A 137 -2.03 -2.23 -16.73
N ALA A 138 -2.35 -3.01 -17.76
CA ALA A 138 -1.72 -2.89 -19.07
C ALA A 138 -2.53 -1.96 -19.98
N ILE A 139 -2.05 -0.73 -20.20
CA ILE A 139 -2.64 0.22 -21.15
C ILE A 139 -1.79 0.25 -22.41
N THR A 140 -2.43 0.08 -23.56
CA THR A 140 -1.81 0.35 -24.86
C THR A 140 -1.96 1.83 -25.17
N TRP A 141 -0.83 2.50 -25.40
CA TRP A 141 -0.79 3.93 -25.69
C TRP A 141 0.03 4.21 -26.96
N THR A 142 -0.51 5.09 -27.79
CA THR A 142 0.17 5.69 -28.95
C THR A 142 0.01 7.22 -28.87
N PRO A 143 0.83 8.02 -29.58
CA PRO A 143 0.68 9.48 -29.59
C PRO A 143 -0.68 10.00 -30.11
N GLN A 144 -1.47 9.13 -30.76
CA GLN A 144 -2.83 9.42 -31.24
C GLN A 144 -3.91 8.91 -30.28
N SER A 145 -3.51 8.27 -29.18
CA SER A 145 -4.43 7.79 -28.17
C SER A 145 -5.06 8.96 -27.39
N THR A 146 -6.28 8.75 -26.92
CA THR A 146 -7.07 9.75 -26.19
C THR A 146 -7.46 9.24 -24.80
N LEU A 147 -7.86 10.15 -23.91
CA LEU A 147 -8.44 9.79 -22.61
C LEU A 147 -9.65 8.86 -22.73
N GLN A 148 -10.47 9.03 -23.76
CA GLN A 148 -11.63 8.15 -24.01
C GLN A 148 -11.21 6.70 -24.32
N GLN A 149 -10.19 6.52 -25.15
CA GLN A 149 -9.67 5.18 -25.47
C GLN A 149 -8.97 4.55 -24.26
N LEU A 150 -8.29 5.35 -23.45
CA LEU A 150 -7.66 4.91 -22.20
C LEU A 150 -8.74 4.45 -21.20
N HIS A 151 -9.77 5.26 -20.99
CA HIS A 151 -10.90 4.92 -20.12
C HIS A 151 -11.62 3.65 -20.60
N LYS A 152 -11.86 3.51 -21.91
CA LYS A 152 -12.43 2.29 -22.49
C LYS A 152 -11.58 1.05 -22.23
N GLN A 153 -10.25 1.15 -22.36
CA GLN A 153 -9.35 0.03 -22.02
C GLN A 153 -9.46 -0.33 -20.54
N PHE A 154 -9.51 0.66 -19.66
CA PHE A 154 -9.70 0.43 -18.23
C PHE A 154 -11.03 -0.27 -17.92
N MET A 155 -12.14 0.18 -18.52
CA MET A 155 -13.45 -0.49 -18.39
C MET A 155 -13.40 -1.97 -18.79
N LEU A 156 -12.70 -2.32 -19.87
CA LEU A 156 -12.55 -3.72 -20.28
C LEU A 156 -11.79 -4.56 -19.23
N VAL A 157 -10.80 -3.97 -18.56
CA VAL A 157 -10.10 -4.63 -17.44
C VAL A 157 -11.04 -4.83 -16.26
N LEU A 158 -11.87 -3.85 -15.93
CA LEU A 158 -12.87 -3.97 -14.85
C LEU A 158 -13.88 -5.09 -15.14
N GLU A 159 -14.41 -5.15 -16.37
CA GLU A 159 -15.34 -6.22 -16.75
C GLU A 159 -14.70 -7.61 -16.63
N SER A 160 -13.41 -7.74 -16.95
CA SER A 160 -12.69 -9.02 -16.81
C SER A 160 -12.50 -9.48 -15.35
N LEU A 161 -12.62 -8.56 -14.39
CA LEU A 161 -12.42 -8.81 -12.95
C LEU A 161 -13.73 -8.84 -12.17
N THR A 162 -14.88 -8.69 -12.84
CA THR A 162 -16.19 -8.62 -12.19
C THR A 162 -16.47 -9.86 -11.34
N GLU A 163 -16.24 -11.07 -11.87
CA GLU A 163 -16.45 -12.32 -11.12
C GLU A 163 -15.55 -12.44 -9.89
N PHE A 164 -14.32 -11.91 -9.96
CA PHE A 164 -13.40 -11.91 -8.83
C PHE A 164 -13.90 -11.01 -7.70
N TRP A 165 -14.36 -9.80 -8.01
CA TRP A 165 -14.92 -8.92 -7.00
C TRP A 165 -16.27 -9.41 -6.47
N ASP A 166 -17.08 -10.12 -7.27
CA ASP A 166 -18.33 -10.74 -6.80
C ASP A 166 -18.06 -11.77 -5.70
N VAL A 167 -17.02 -12.60 -5.89
CA VAL A 167 -16.57 -13.58 -4.89
C VAL A 167 -16.11 -12.87 -3.61
N LEU A 168 -15.30 -11.82 -3.73
CA LEU A 168 -14.83 -11.05 -2.58
C LEU A 168 -15.98 -10.34 -1.85
N ASP A 169 -16.93 -9.75 -2.58
CA ASP A 169 -18.09 -9.08 -1.99
C ASP A 169 -18.97 -10.09 -1.21
N GLU A 170 -19.14 -11.33 -1.70
CA GLU A 170 -19.85 -12.37 -0.95
C GLU A 170 -19.12 -12.72 0.35
N ILE A 171 -17.80 -12.94 0.28
CA ILE A 171 -16.97 -13.29 1.44
C ILE A 171 -16.97 -12.15 2.48
N ASP A 172 -16.74 -10.92 2.04
CA ASP A 172 -16.65 -9.74 2.90
C ASP A 172 -17.99 -9.43 3.59
N ASN A 173 -19.11 -9.66 2.91
CA ASN A 173 -20.44 -9.42 3.48
C ASN A 173 -20.93 -10.54 4.40
N GLN A 174 -20.54 -11.79 4.15
CA GLN A 174 -21.10 -12.96 4.86
C GLN A 174 -20.16 -13.58 5.89
N THR A 175 -18.95 -13.07 6.06
CA THR A 175 -17.96 -13.61 7.00
C THR A 175 -17.30 -12.54 7.84
N TRP A 176 -16.60 -12.96 8.89
CA TRP A 176 -15.82 -12.06 9.71
C TRP A 176 -14.37 -11.95 9.20
N ILE A 177 -14.06 -10.84 8.50
CA ILE A 177 -12.72 -10.57 7.97
C ILE A 177 -11.82 -9.99 9.06
N LEU A 178 -10.68 -10.64 9.29
CA LEU A 178 -9.63 -10.21 10.22
C LEU A 178 -8.56 -9.36 9.52
N GLU A 179 -8.16 -9.78 8.31
CA GLU A 179 -7.14 -9.10 7.50
C GLU A 179 -7.49 -9.20 6.01
N PRO A 180 -7.33 -8.10 5.25
CA PRO A 180 -7.09 -6.73 5.71
C PRO A 180 -8.29 -6.15 6.49
N GLU A 181 -8.06 -5.22 7.42
CA GLU A 181 -9.16 -4.59 8.20
C GLU A 181 -10.09 -3.76 7.33
N LYS A 182 -9.53 -3.14 6.29
CA LYS A 182 -10.24 -2.35 5.30
C LYS A 182 -9.82 -2.86 3.92
N PRO A 183 -10.50 -3.89 3.41
CA PRO A 183 -10.15 -4.45 2.12
C PRO A 183 -10.30 -3.43 1.00
N SER A 184 -9.33 -3.42 0.10
CA SER A 184 -9.33 -2.68 -1.15
C SER A 184 -9.57 -3.63 -2.33
N ARG A 185 -9.77 -3.05 -3.52
CA ARG A 185 -10.05 -3.85 -4.74
C ARG A 185 -8.81 -4.54 -5.31
N CYS A 186 -7.60 -4.20 -4.85
CA CYS A 186 -6.37 -4.93 -5.19
C CYS A 186 -6.05 -6.10 -4.24
N ASP A 187 -6.72 -6.20 -3.08
CA ASP A 187 -6.43 -7.25 -2.11
C ASP A 187 -7.03 -8.60 -2.54
N THR A 188 -6.18 -9.55 -2.86
CA THR A 188 -6.51 -10.92 -3.29
C THR A 188 -6.68 -11.91 -2.13
N MET A 189 -6.23 -11.52 -0.95
CA MET A 189 -6.25 -12.34 0.25
C MET A 189 -7.34 -11.92 1.23
N ARG A 190 -7.98 -12.89 1.89
CA ARG A 190 -8.80 -12.68 3.08
C ARG A 190 -8.41 -13.63 4.19
N ARG A 191 -8.10 -13.09 5.38
CA ARG A 191 -8.03 -13.87 6.62
C ARG A 191 -9.40 -13.84 7.26
N ILE A 192 -10.08 -14.97 7.27
CA ILE A 192 -11.45 -15.13 7.73
C ILE A 192 -11.43 -15.83 9.09
N ALA A 193 -12.16 -15.30 10.08
CA ALA A 193 -12.32 -15.97 11.36
C ALA A 193 -13.13 -17.26 11.20
N ILE A 194 -12.72 -18.33 11.88
CA ILE A 194 -13.49 -19.58 12.00
C ILE A 194 -14.07 -19.71 13.41
N GLY A 195 -13.31 -19.29 14.42
CA GLY A 195 -13.68 -19.32 15.82
C GLY A 195 -12.60 -18.66 16.67
N ASN A 196 -12.66 -18.83 18.00
CA ASN A 196 -11.72 -18.21 18.92
C ASN A 196 -10.28 -18.68 18.63
N ASN A 197 -9.38 -17.73 18.36
CA ASN A 197 -7.98 -17.98 18.02
C ASN A 197 -7.77 -18.95 16.83
N VAL A 198 -8.76 -19.06 15.93
CA VAL A 198 -8.69 -19.90 14.73
C VAL A 198 -9.21 -19.13 13.52
N SER A 199 -8.44 -19.14 12.45
CA SER A 199 -8.77 -18.45 11.21
C SER A 199 -8.24 -19.20 9.99
N ILE A 200 -8.71 -18.82 8.81
CA ILE A 200 -8.22 -19.31 7.52
C ILE A 200 -7.83 -18.11 6.65
N LYS A 201 -6.62 -18.12 6.12
CA LYS A 201 -6.22 -17.24 5.02
C LYS A 201 -6.61 -17.90 3.70
N VAL A 202 -7.31 -17.16 2.87
CA VAL A 202 -7.79 -17.58 1.55
C VAL A 202 -7.21 -16.62 0.52
N GLU A 203 -6.37 -17.13 -0.37
CA GLU A 203 -5.77 -16.38 -1.48
C GLU A 203 -6.49 -16.73 -2.78
N LEU A 204 -7.13 -15.75 -3.41
CA LEU A 204 -7.89 -15.94 -4.64
C LEU A 204 -7.09 -15.53 -5.86
N ASP A 205 -7.14 -16.35 -6.92
CA ASP A 205 -6.61 -15.97 -8.23
C ASP A 205 -7.60 -15.04 -8.94
N PRO A 206 -7.23 -13.78 -9.26
CA PRO A 206 -8.11 -12.83 -9.94
C PRO A 206 -8.59 -13.28 -11.32
N ARG A 207 -7.83 -14.16 -12.00
CA ARG A 207 -8.18 -14.68 -13.33
C ARG A 207 -9.05 -15.92 -13.26
N HIS A 208 -9.03 -16.62 -12.13
CA HIS A 208 -9.73 -17.88 -11.91
C HIS A 208 -10.38 -17.92 -10.52
N PRO A 209 -11.26 -16.94 -10.19
CA PRO A 209 -11.68 -16.68 -8.80
C PRO A 209 -12.52 -17.79 -8.17
N LYS A 210 -13.12 -18.68 -8.97
CA LYS A 210 -13.94 -19.81 -8.49
C LYS A 210 -13.18 -21.13 -8.37
N MET A 211 -11.89 -21.16 -8.73
CA MET A 211 -11.05 -22.35 -8.52
C MET A 211 -10.71 -22.50 -7.03
N LEU A 212 -10.27 -23.69 -6.64
CA LEU A 212 -9.83 -23.97 -5.26
C LEU A 212 -8.68 -23.00 -4.90
N PRO A 213 -8.87 -22.08 -3.94
CA PRO A 213 -7.86 -21.11 -3.56
C PRO A 213 -6.76 -21.74 -2.70
N GLU A 214 -5.62 -21.05 -2.59
CA GLU A 214 -4.65 -21.40 -1.57
C GLU A 214 -5.23 -21.07 -0.19
N CYS A 215 -5.21 -22.07 0.69
CA CYS A 215 -5.84 -22.01 2.00
C CYS A 215 -4.81 -22.29 3.10
N CYS A 216 -4.63 -21.36 4.04
CA CYS A 216 -3.75 -21.53 5.19
C CYS A 216 -4.54 -21.39 6.50
N LEU A 217 -4.68 -22.50 7.23
CA LEU A 217 -5.34 -22.53 8.55
C LEU A 217 -4.36 -22.07 9.63
N LEU A 218 -4.80 -21.13 10.47
CA LEU A 218 -4.02 -20.52 11.54
C LEU A 218 -4.73 -20.71 12.89
N GLY A 219 -4.00 -21.17 13.89
CA GLY A 219 -4.49 -21.44 15.24
C GLY A 219 -3.68 -22.53 15.93
N ALA A 220 -4.07 -22.91 17.15
CA ALA A 220 -3.40 -24.01 17.86
C ALA A 220 -3.53 -25.33 17.09
N GLU A 221 -2.47 -26.13 17.03
CA GLU A 221 -2.35 -27.28 16.14
C GLU A 221 -3.44 -28.34 16.36
N HIS A 222 -3.84 -28.54 17.63
CA HIS A 222 -4.92 -29.46 17.98
C HIS A 222 -6.30 -29.01 17.45
N VAL A 223 -6.49 -27.73 17.14
CA VAL A 223 -7.73 -27.18 16.58
C VAL A 223 -7.68 -27.12 15.05
N VAL A 224 -6.53 -26.76 14.47
CA VAL A 224 -6.39 -26.66 13.00
C VAL A 224 -6.21 -28.02 12.33
N THR A 225 -5.64 -29.03 13.01
CA THR A 225 -5.40 -30.36 12.42
C THR A 225 -6.70 -31.04 11.94
N PRO A 226 -7.80 -31.08 12.72
CA PRO A 226 -9.07 -31.59 12.23
C PRO A 226 -9.61 -30.84 11.01
N LEU A 227 -9.46 -29.52 10.96
CA LEU A 227 -9.92 -28.69 9.83
C LEU A 227 -9.07 -28.96 8.58
N ARG A 228 -7.74 -29.09 8.73
CA ARG A 228 -6.81 -29.43 7.66
C ARG A 228 -7.12 -30.81 7.07
N ASN A 229 -7.44 -31.79 7.92
CA ASN A 229 -7.85 -33.12 7.47
C ASN A 229 -9.16 -33.08 6.69
N LYS A 230 -10.15 -32.29 7.11
CA LYS A 230 -11.40 -32.09 6.37
C LYS A 230 -11.16 -31.43 5.01
N LEU A 231 -10.35 -30.36 4.98
CA LEU A 231 -9.97 -29.66 3.75
C LEU A 231 -9.35 -30.63 2.73
N ASN A 232 -8.35 -31.40 3.15
CA ASN A 232 -7.65 -32.34 2.29
C ASN A 232 -8.56 -33.50 1.83
N SER A 233 -9.41 -34.02 2.72
CA SER A 233 -10.29 -35.15 2.40
C SER A 233 -11.43 -34.75 1.46
N ASN A 234 -11.93 -33.52 1.59
CA ASN A 234 -13.12 -33.04 0.88
C ASN A 234 -12.79 -32.12 -0.31
N MET A 235 -11.51 -31.84 -0.60
CA MET A 235 -11.07 -31.02 -1.73
C MET A 235 -11.73 -31.42 -3.07
N HIS A 236 -11.95 -32.71 -3.28
CA HIS A 236 -12.59 -33.25 -4.49
C HIS A 236 -14.06 -32.85 -4.66
N LEU A 237 -14.71 -32.33 -3.60
CA LEU A 237 -16.08 -31.81 -3.64
C LEU A 237 -16.14 -30.35 -4.12
N TRP A 238 -15.00 -29.69 -4.35
CA TRP A 238 -14.97 -28.32 -4.83
C TRP A 238 -15.66 -28.20 -6.19
N ASN A 239 -16.72 -27.41 -6.25
CA ASN A 239 -17.50 -27.19 -7.45
C ASN A 239 -17.35 -25.75 -7.94
N PRO A 240 -16.66 -25.50 -9.07
CA PRO A 240 -16.52 -24.15 -9.65
C PRO A 240 -17.84 -23.49 -10.06
N ASN A 241 -18.95 -24.24 -10.16
CA ASN A 241 -20.27 -23.66 -10.41
C ASN A 241 -20.93 -23.12 -9.13
N SER A 242 -20.43 -23.50 -7.95
CA SER A 242 -20.87 -22.99 -6.65
C SER A 242 -20.00 -21.81 -6.22
N SER A 243 -20.52 -20.98 -5.31
CA SER A 243 -19.74 -19.87 -4.76
C SER A 243 -18.57 -20.37 -3.91
N VAL A 244 -17.47 -19.62 -3.87
CA VAL A 244 -16.26 -19.98 -3.10
C VAL A 244 -16.61 -20.16 -1.64
N LEU A 245 -17.42 -19.26 -1.09
CA LEU A 245 -17.82 -19.32 0.31
C LEU A 245 -18.67 -20.57 0.62
N HIS A 246 -19.57 -20.95 -0.29
CA HIS A 246 -20.33 -22.19 -0.18
C HIS A 246 -19.41 -23.42 -0.21
N ASN A 247 -18.48 -23.48 -1.17
CA ASN A 247 -17.50 -24.56 -1.23
C ASN A 247 -16.67 -24.66 0.07
N LEU A 248 -16.18 -23.54 0.60
CA LEU A 248 -15.43 -23.51 1.86
C LEU A 248 -16.25 -24.06 3.04
N ARG A 249 -17.53 -23.70 3.14
CA ARG A 249 -18.44 -24.21 4.18
C ARG A 249 -18.59 -25.73 4.09
N ASP A 250 -18.78 -26.25 2.89
CA ASP A 250 -19.04 -27.69 2.66
C ASP A 250 -17.77 -28.53 2.84
N VAL A 251 -16.64 -28.06 2.30
CA VAL A 251 -15.34 -28.74 2.40
C VAL A 251 -14.85 -28.78 3.85
N LEU A 252 -14.96 -27.67 4.59
CA LEU A 252 -14.56 -27.61 6.00
C LEU A 252 -15.63 -28.14 6.96
N LYS A 253 -16.88 -28.32 6.48
CA LYS A 253 -18.06 -28.68 7.27
C LYS A 253 -18.22 -27.76 8.49
N ILE A 254 -18.21 -26.45 8.24
CA ILE A 254 -18.36 -25.40 9.26
C ILE A 254 -19.38 -24.36 8.83
N LYS A 255 -19.82 -23.55 9.81
CA LYS A 255 -20.50 -22.29 9.57
C LYS A 255 -19.53 -21.17 9.94
N PHE A 256 -19.32 -20.22 9.02
CA PHE A 256 -18.48 -19.07 9.30
C PHE A 256 -19.21 -18.08 10.23
N PRO A 257 -18.51 -17.46 11.20
CA PRO A 257 -19.01 -16.30 11.91
C PRO A 257 -19.18 -15.13 10.94
N SER A 258 -20.11 -14.23 11.25
CA SER A 258 -20.41 -13.04 10.45
C SER A 258 -20.67 -11.83 11.35
N PRO A 259 -20.56 -10.60 10.83
CA PRO A 259 -20.91 -9.39 11.59
C PRO A 259 -22.37 -9.33 12.07
N ALA A 260 -23.26 -10.11 11.46
CA ALA A 260 -24.66 -10.24 11.90
C ALA A 260 -24.85 -11.19 13.09
N THR A 261 -23.85 -12.03 13.40
CA THR A 261 -23.95 -13.10 14.41
C THR A 261 -22.95 -12.99 15.54
N HIS A 262 -21.87 -12.23 15.36
CA HIS A 262 -20.76 -12.11 16.31
C HIS A 262 -20.29 -10.67 16.43
N GLU A 263 -19.63 -10.34 17.53
CA GLU A 263 -19.07 -9.02 17.78
C GLU A 263 -17.55 -8.99 17.53
N LYS A 264 -16.99 -7.79 17.31
CA LYS A 264 -15.54 -7.64 17.06
C LYS A 264 -14.68 -8.13 18.21
N SER A 265 -15.15 -7.96 19.44
CA SER A 265 -14.48 -8.43 20.65
C SER A 265 -14.26 -9.94 20.68
N ASP A 266 -15.10 -10.73 19.99
CA ASP A 266 -15.00 -12.19 19.99
C ASP A 266 -13.72 -12.69 19.31
N PHE A 267 -13.17 -11.89 18.39
CA PHE A 267 -11.99 -12.25 17.59
C PHE A 267 -10.79 -11.31 17.78
N SER A 268 -10.91 -10.31 18.67
CA SER A 268 -9.89 -9.29 18.91
C SER A 268 -9.03 -9.61 20.15
N VAL A 269 -8.52 -10.83 20.24
CA VAL A 269 -7.73 -11.26 21.40
C VAL A 269 -6.33 -10.65 21.34
N GLU A 270 -5.93 -9.99 22.42
CA GLU A 270 -4.64 -9.30 22.52
C GLU A 270 -3.45 -10.26 22.55
N CYS A 271 -2.33 -9.81 21.99
CA CYS A 271 -1.06 -10.50 22.10
C CYS A 271 -0.61 -10.60 23.56
N GLY A 272 -0.20 -11.79 23.99
CA GLY A 272 0.24 -12.01 25.38
C GLY A 272 1.55 -11.30 25.77
N ILE A 273 2.25 -10.66 24.83
CA ILE A 273 3.52 -9.97 25.10
C ILE A 273 3.35 -8.45 25.08
N CYS A 274 2.76 -7.90 24.02
CA CYS A 274 2.60 -6.45 23.87
C CYS A 274 1.24 -5.93 24.36
N TYR A 275 0.31 -6.82 24.76
CA TYR A 275 -1.04 -6.47 25.25
C TYR A 275 -1.80 -5.57 24.28
N SER A 276 -1.57 -5.77 22.99
CA SER A 276 -2.31 -5.10 21.92
C SER A 276 -2.85 -6.13 20.96
N TYR A 277 -4.05 -5.90 20.44
CA TYR A 277 -4.58 -6.66 19.32
C TYR A 277 -3.89 -6.27 18.00
N ARG A 278 -3.55 -5.00 17.80
CA ARG A 278 -2.86 -4.54 16.58
C ARG A 278 -1.47 -4.01 16.90
N LEU A 279 -0.47 -4.57 16.23
CA LEU A 279 0.87 -4.03 16.15
C LEU A 279 1.07 -3.58 14.71
N GLU A 280 0.93 -2.27 14.47
CA GLU A 280 0.83 -1.71 13.11
C GLU A 280 -0.34 -2.35 12.33
N ALA A 281 -0.06 -3.03 11.21
CA ALA A 281 -1.06 -3.75 10.43
C ALA A 281 -1.30 -5.19 10.92
N ALA A 282 -0.40 -5.75 11.74
CA ALA A 282 -0.42 -7.16 12.12
C ALA A 282 -1.31 -7.44 13.34
N ILE A 283 -1.98 -8.59 13.32
CA ILE A 283 -2.73 -9.15 14.45
C ILE A 283 -2.10 -10.47 14.91
N PRO A 284 -2.41 -10.97 16.12
CA PRO A 284 -1.86 -12.23 16.59
C PRO A 284 -2.20 -13.40 15.65
N ASP A 285 -1.17 -14.15 15.29
CA ASP A 285 -1.22 -15.26 14.34
C ASP A 285 -0.53 -16.52 14.86
N GLN A 286 0.21 -16.40 15.96
CA GLN A 286 0.83 -17.51 16.67
C GLN A 286 0.04 -17.83 17.92
N VAL A 287 -0.27 -19.10 18.16
CA VAL A 287 -1.08 -19.51 19.31
C VAL A 287 -0.37 -20.63 20.04
N CYS A 288 -0.33 -20.57 21.38
CA CYS A 288 0.22 -21.67 22.17
C CYS A 288 -0.55 -22.97 21.92
N ASN A 289 0.19 -24.05 21.65
CA ASN A 289 -0.41 -25.35 21.34
C ASN A 289 -0.98 -26.11 22.55
N ASP A 290 -0.61 -25.74 23.80
CA ASP A 290 -1.20 -26.36 25.00
C ASP A 290 -2.70 -25.97 25.10
N PRO A 291 -3.64 -26.94 25.09
CA PRO A 291 -5.08 -26.67 25.10
C PRO A 291 -5.58 -25.88 26.30
N ARG A 292 -4.83 -25.84 27.41
CA ARG A 292 -5.18 -25.08 28.61
C ARG A 292 -4.62 -23.65 28.59
N CYS A 293 -3.73 -23.34 27.65
CA CYS A 293 -3.12 -22.03 27.49
C CYS A 293 -3.80 -21.26 26.35
N GLY A 294 -3.62 -21.70 25.10
CA GLY A 294 -4.24 -21.05 23.93
C GLY A 294 -3.92 -19.56 23.75
N GLN A 295 -2.93 -19.01 24.46
CA GLN A 295 -2.58 -17.59 24.40
C GLN A 295 -2.06 -17.24 23.00
N PRO A 296 -2.61 -16.21 22.34
CA PRO A 296 -2.12 -15.75 21.06
C PRO A 296 -1.00 -14.71 21.21
N PHE A 297 -0.12 -14.65 20.21
CA PHE A 297 1.00 -13.74 20.11
C PHE A 297 1.13 -13.24 18.67
N HIS A 298 1.57 -12.00 18.48
CA HIS A 298 2.13 -11.58 17.20
C HIS A 298 3.41 -12.37 16.94
N GLN A 299 3.60 -12.84 15.71
CA GLN A 299 4.84 -13.46 15.27
C GLN A 299 6.09 -12.64 15.63
N ALA A 300 6.09 -11.33 15.37
CA ALA A 300 7.22 -10.46 15.70
C ALA A 300 7.50 -10.41 17.21
N CYS A 301 6.46 -10.29 18.05
CA CYS A 301 6.62 -10.27 19.50
C CYS A 301 7.17 -11.59 20.03
N LEU A 302 6.62 -12.72 19.58
CA LEU A 302 7.07 -14.05 20.01
C LEU A 302 8.51 -14.32 19.55
N TYR A 303 8.86 -13.93 18.32
CA TYR A 303 10.23 -14.06 17.82
C TYR A 303 11.23 -13.26 18.66
N GLU A 304 10.95 -11.98 18.93
CA GLU A 304 11.81 -11.12 19.75
C GLU A 304 11.93 -11.65 21.18
N TRP A 305 10.86 -12.20 21.74
CA TRP A 305 10.89 -12.83 23.05
C TRP A 305 11.78 -14.09 23.07
N LEU A 306 11.53 -15.04 22.17
CA LEU A 306 12.25 -16.30 22.15
C LEU A 306 13.75 -16.10 21.88
N ARG A 307 14.13 -15.21 20.96
CA ARG A 307 15.55 -14.96 20.66
C ARG A 307 16.33 -14.33 21.83
N ALA A 308 15.64 -13.70 22.78
CA ALA A 308 16.26 -13.10 23.96
C ALA A 308 16.53 -14.13 25.09
N LEU A 309 15.93 -15.32 25.01
CA LEU A 309 16.07 -16.37 26.03
C LEU A 309 17.28 -17.28 25.75
N PRO A 310 18.18 -17.51 26.72
CA PRO A 310 19.28 -18.47 26.57
C PRO A 310 18.85 -19.92 26.38
N SER A 311 17.62 -20.27 26.79
CA SER A 311 17.04 -21.62 26.67
C SER A 311 16.50 -21.92 25.27
N SER A 312 16.33 -20.89 24.44
CA SER A 312 15.81 -21.06 23.08
C SER A 312 16.83 -21.73 22.17
N ARG A 313 16.33 -22.60 21.29
CA ARG A 313 17.14 -23.30 20.29
C ARG A 313 16.74 -22.82 18.92
N GLN A 314 17.70 -22.58 18.05
CA GLN A 314 17.42 -22.27 16.66
C GLN A 314 17.86 -23.44 15.77
N SER A 315 16.98 -23.85 14.86
CA SER A 315 17.32 -24.78 13.78
C SER A 315 16.79 -24.22 12.46
N PHE A 316 17.68 -24.00 11.49
CA PHE A 316 17.35 -23.32 10.24
C PHE A 316 16.59 -22.00 10.48
N ASN A 317 15.37 -21.91 9.94
CA ASN A 317 14.47 -20.77 10.04
C ASN A 317 13.44 -20.93 11.17
N ILE A 318 13.58 -21.89 12.08
CA ILE A 318 12.66 -22.10 13.20
C ILE A 318 13.37 -21.83 14.52
N VAL A 319 12.74 -21.05 15.40
CA VAL A 319 13.17 -20.83 16.78
C VAL A 319 12.22 -21.60 17.70
N PHE A 320 12.78 -22.50 18.50
CA PHE A 320 12.07 -23.30 19.50
C PHE A 320 12.34 -22.73 20.89
N GLY A 321 11.32 -22.68 21.73
CA GLY A 321 11.47 -22.34 23.13
C GLY A 321 10.20 -22.63 23.92
N GLU A 322 9.95 -21.83 24.94
CA GLU A 322 8.85 -22.03 25.87
C GLU A 322 7.87 -20.87 25.84
N CYS A 323 6.58 -21.19 25.92
CA CYS A 323 5.51 -20.20 25.97
C CYS A 323 5.65 -19.32 27.22
N PRO A 324 5.56 -17.97 27.12
CA PRO A 324 5.69 -17.06 28.26
C PRO A 324 4.66 -17.29 29.38
N TYR A 325 3.53 -17.96 29.08
CA TYR A 325 2.40 -18.12 30.00
C TYR A 325 2.35 -19.49 30.68
N CYS A 326 2.74 -20.56 29.98
CA CYS A 326 2.59 -21.93 30.49
C CYS A 326 3.88 -22.77 30.45
N SER A 327 4.99 -22.19 29.98
CA SER A 327 6.30 -22.84 29.85
C SER A 327 6.30 -24.13 29.00
N LYS A 328 5.24 -24.36 28.21
CA LYS A 328 5.19 -25.47 27.24
C LYS A 328 5.91 -25.09 25.96
N SER A 329 6.37 -26.12 25.24
CA SER A 329 7.05 -25.98 23.96
C SER A 329 6.22 -25.13 22.98
N ILE A 330 6.87 -24.15 22.38
CA ILE A 330 6.32 -23.32 21.29
C ILE A 330 7.46 -23.02 20.31
N ASP A 331 7.12 -22.91 19.04
CA ASP A 331 8.06 -22.62 17.98
C ASP A 331 7.54 -21.52 17.05
N ILE A 332 8.47 -20.83 16.40
CA ILE A 332 8.16 -19.76 15.45
C ILE A 332 9.08 -19.82 14.25
N GLN A 333 8.50 -19.71 13.06
CA GLN A 333 9.24 -19.59 11.81
C GLN A 333 9.65 -18.13 11.58
N LYS A 334 10.92 -17.91 11.22
CA LYS A 334 11.43 -16.60 10.79
C LYS A 334 10.82 -16.26 9.43
N THR A 335 10.08 -15.15 9.37
CA THR A 335 9.68 -14.47 8.13
C THR A 335 10.80 -13.63 7.55
#